data_AF-A0A0R3S7Y1-F1
#
_entry.id   AF-A0A0R3S7Y1-F1
#
_cell.length_a   1.000
_cell.length_b   1.000
_cell.length_c   1.000
_cell.angle_alpha   90.00
_cell.angle_beta   90.00
_cell.angle_gamma   90.00
#
_symmetry.space_group_name_H-M   'P 1'
#
loop_
_entity.id
_entity.type
_entity.pdbx_description
1 polymer ?
#
loop_
_entity_poly.entity_id
_entity_poly.type
_entity_poly.pdbx_seq_one_letter_code
_entity_poly.pdbx_strand_id
1 'polypeptide(L)'
;MFSIFQRILDWIKSLFWKEEMEITLVGLQYSGKTTFVNVIATGQYCEDMIPTVGFNMKKITKGKVSIKVICGSDIVVESMPFFSFRFMVDASDRDKLDAARNELHTLMDKTQLAGIPVLVLGNKRDLPGALTEVELIEALSLRTIPNREICCYSISCKEQDNIGLSISLYGL
;
A
#
# COMPACT_ATOMS: atom_id res chain seq x y z
N MET A 1 16.94 0.93 -39.79
CA MET A 1 17.34 -0.16 -38.87
C MET A 1 16.88 0.07 -37.43
N PHE A 2 16.90 1.31 -36.90
CA PHE A 2 16.42 1.65 -35.53
C PHE A 2 14.93 1.39 -35.23
N SER A 3 14.03 1.46 -36.23
CA SER A 3 12.58 1.31 -36.01
C SER A 3 12.13 -0.11 -35.65
N ILE A 4 12.81 -1.14 -36.18
CA ILE A 4 12.50 -2.54 -35.88
C ILE A 4 12.95 -2.89 -34.47
N PHE A 5 14.12 -2.39 -34.06
CA PHE A 5 14.64 -2.58 -32.70
C PHE A 5 13.77 -1.88 -31.65
N GLN A 6 13.29 -0.65 -31.92
CA GLN A 6 12.31 0.05 -31.09
C GLN A 6 10.99 -0.74 -30.98
N ARG A 7 10.44 -1.25 -32.09
CA ARG A 7 9.21 -2.07 -32.06
C ARG A 7 9.38 -3.39 -31.30
N ILE A 8 10.55 -4.02 -31.38
CA ILE A 8 10.87 -5.24 -30.62
C ILE A 8 11.04 -4.91 -29.14
N LEU A 9 11.73 -3.83 -28.79
CA LEU A 9 11.86 -3.37 -27.42
C LEU A 9 10.51 -2.98 -26.84
N ASP A 10 9.68 -2.25 -27.57
CA ASP A 10 8.31 -1.90 -27.18
C ASP A 10 7.42 -3.12 -27.06
N TRP A 11 7.62 -4.15 -27.90
CA TRP A 11 6.93 -5.42 -27.79
C TRP A 11 7.35 -6.21 -26.54
N ILE A 12 8.66 -6.33 -26.25
CA ILE A 12 9.21 -6.94 -25.03
C ILE A 12 8.70 -6.19 -23.80
N LYS A 13 8.83 -4.87 -23.80
CA LYS A 13 8.25 -3.95 -22.83
C LYS A 13 6.74 -4.14 -22.66
N SER A 14 6.00 -4.32 -23.74
CA SER A 14 4.55 -4.57 -23.71
C SER A 14 4.16 -5.94 -23.17
N LEU A 15 5.08 -6.91 -23.23
CA LEU A 15 5.00 -8.23 -22.61
C LEU A 15 5.22 -8.12 -21.10
N PHE A 16 6.19 -7.33 -20.65
CA PHE A 16 6.42 -7.03 -19.23
C PHE A 16 5.37 -6.06 -18.63
N TRP A 17 4.71 -5.24 -19.45
CA TRP A 17 3.68 -4.27 -19.01
C TRP A 17 2.24 -4.76 -19.17
N LYS A 18 2.02 -6.08 -19.21
CA LYS A 18 0.68 -6.68 -19.20
C LYS A 18 0.38 -7.38 -17.87
N GLU A 19 0.84 -6.84 -16.74
CA GLU A 19 0.53 -7.41 -15.43
C GLU A 19 -0.65 -6.69 -14.80
N GLU A 20 -1.77 -7.41 -14.68
CA GLU A 20 -2.82 -7.08 -13.72
C GLU A 20 -2.23 -7.18 -12.31
N MET A 21 -1.78 -6.04 -11.77
CA MET A 21 -1.27 -5.99 -10.41
C MET A 21 -2.38 -5.68 -9.41
N GLU A 22 -2.68 -6.63 -8.57
CA GLU A 22 -3.76 -6.54 -7.61
C GLU A 22 -3.14 -6.32 -6.20
N ILE A 23 -3.55 -5.23 -5.51
CA ILE A 23 -2.88 -4.67 -4.32
C ILE A 23 -3.82 -4.66 -3.11
N THR A 24 -3.49 -5.39 -2.06
CA THR A 24 -4.27 -5.33 -0.83
C THR A 24 -3.81 -4.19 0.08
N LEU A 25 -4.72 -3.34 0.59
CA LEU A 25 -4.39 -2.21 1.46
C LEU A 25 -5.21 -2.22 2.77
N VAL A 26 -4.59 -2.67 3.85
CA VAL A 26 -5.25 -2.80 5.17
C VAL A 26 -4.69 -1.77 6.15
N GLY A 27 -5.42 -1.49 7.23
CA GLY A 27 -4.95 -0.65 8.33
C GLY A 27 -6.12 0.03 9.06
N LEU A 28 -5.82 0.68 10.17
CA LEU A 28 -6.82 1.33 11.02
C LEU A 28 -7.67 2.37 10.29
N GLN A 29 -8.87 2.64 10.80
CA GLN A 29 -9.71 3.74 10.32
C GLN A 29 -8.92 5.07 10.37
N TYR A 30 -9.18 5.94 9.39
CA TYR A 30 -8.54 7.25 9.25
C TYR A 30 -7.02 7.26 8.92
N SER A 31 -6.40 6.10 8.68
CA SER A 31 -4.99 6.02 8.26
C SER A 31 -4.71 6.57 6.84
N GLY A 32 -5.76 6.87 6.07
CA GLY A 32 -5.65 7.47 4.72
C GLY A 32 -5.74 6.47 3.56
N LYS A 33 -6.31 5.28 3.79
CA LYS A 33 -6.52 4.24 2.77
C LYS A 33 -7.27 4.76 1.55
N THR A 34 -8.46 5.32 1.75
CA THR A 34 -9.27 5.83 0.65
C THR A 34 -8.57 6.99 -0.09
N THR A 35 -7.81 7.82 0.63
CA THR A 35 -7.03 8.92 0.05
C THR A 35 -5.91 8.39 -0.85
N PHE A 36 -5.14 7.41 -0.37
CA PHE A 36 -4.09 6.76 -1.14
C PHE A 36 -4.64 6.16 -2.43
N VAL A 37 -5.75 5.44 -2.34
CA VAL A 37 -6.47 4.88 -3.50
C VAL A 37 -6.87 5.98 -4.49
N ASN A 38 -7.39 7.11 -3.99
CA ASN A 38 -7.77 8.22 -4.85
C ASN A 38 -6.57 8.84 -5.56
N VAL A 39 -5.50 9.13 -4.83
CA VAL A 39 -4.26 9.69 -5.39
C VAL A 39 -3.68 8.79 -6.47
N ILE A 40 -3.69 7.46 -6.27
CA ILE A 40 -3.26 6.51 -7.30
C ILE A 40 -4.18 6.52 -8.53
N ALA A 41 -5.49 6.59 -8.29
CA ALA A 41 -6.49 6.55 -9.37
C ALA A 41 -6.47 7.81 -10.24
N THR A 42 -6.49 8.98 -9.61
CA THR A 42 -6.72 10.26 -10.27
C THR A 42 -5.45 11.09 -10.43
N GLY A 43 -4.38 10.77 -9.69
CA GLY A 43 -3.20 11.63 -9.57
C GLY A 43 -3.46 12.92 -8.78
N GLN A 44 -4.62 13.03 -8.11
CA GLN A 44 -5.03 14.24 -7.40
C GLN A 44 -5.51 13.90 -5.99
N TYR A 45 -5.07 14.70 -5.03
CA TYR A 45 -5.63 14.71 -3.68
C TYR A 45 -7.00 15.41 -3.69
N CYS A 46 -7.94 14.88 -2.91
CA CYS A 46 -9.27 15.45 -2.72
C CYS A 46 -9.47 15.62 -1.21
N GLU A 47 -9.67 16.86 -0.78
CA GLU A 47 -9.72 17.25 0.64
C GLU A 47 -11.03 16.79 1.31
N ASP A 48 -12.14 16.79 0.56
CA ASP A 48 -13.49 16.44 1.05
C ASP A 48 -13.79 14.93 1.05
N MET A 49 -12.81 14.11 1.41
CA MET A 49 -13.02 12.67 1.46
C MET A 49 -13.68 12.23 2.78
N ILE A 50 -14.95 11.86 2.69
CA ILE A 50 -15.72 11.35 3.83
C ILE A 50 -15.18 9.97 4.27
N PRO A 51 -14.93 9.75 5.57
CA PRO A 51 -14.54 8.44 6.10
C PRO A 51 -15.53 7.35 5.69
N THR A 52 -15.02 6.28 5.06
CA THR A 52 -15.87 5.19 4.58
C THR A 52 -16.15 4.20 5.72
N VAL A 53 -17.41 3.86 5.95
CA VAL A 53 -17.83 2.78 6.85
C VAL A 53 -17.87 1.47 6.06
N GLY A 54 -17.15 0.44 6.52
CA GLY A 54 -17.19 -0.92 5.96
C GLY A 54 -16.08 -1.27 4.96
N PHE A 55 -16.21 -2.44 4.35
CA PHE A 55 -15.32 -2.99 3.33
C PHE A 55 -15.54 -2.28 1.99
N ASN A 56 -14.51 -1.64 1.45
CA ASN A 56 -14.57 -0.98 0.13
C ASN A 56 -13.51 -1.58 -0.79
N MET A 57 -13.96 -2.21 -1.87
CA MET A 57 -13.10 -2.72 -2.93
C MET A 57 -13.18 -1.79 -4.13
N LYS A 58 -12.10 -1.08 -4.44
CA LYS A 58 -12.01 -0.20 -5.60
C LYS A 58 -11.01 -0.77 -6.60
N LYS A 59 -11.50 -1.20 -7.76
CA LYS A 59 -10.65 -1.58 -8.90
C LYS A 59 -10.33 -0.32 -9.72
N ILE A 60 -9.06 0.05 -9.76
CA ILE A 60 -8.50 1.16 -10.53
C ILE A 60 -7.75 0.56 -11.70
N THR A 61 -8.16 0.88 -12.93
CA THR A 61 -7.40 0.47 -14.11
C THR A 61 -6.65 1.68 -14.65
N LYS A 62 -5.32 1.63 -14.67
CA LYS A 62 -4.46 2.66 -15.26
C LYS A 62 -3.60 2.04 -16.36
N GLY A 63 -3.96 2.30 -17.61
CA GLY A 63 -3.34 1.63 -18.76
C GLY A 63 -3.65 0.13 -18.75
N LYS A 64 -2.61 -0.71 -18.67
CA LYS A 64 -2.72 -2.18 -18.61
C LYS A 64 -2.72 -2.77 -17.20
N VAL A 65 -2.55 -1.93 -16.17
CA VAL A 65 -2.47 -2.36 -14.77
C VAL A 65 -3.82 -2.17 -14.10
N SER A 66 -4.32 -3.21 -13.43
CA SER A 66 -5.60 -3.20 -12.72
C SER A 66 -5.42 -3.35 -11.21
N ILE A 67 -5.28 -2.22 -10.52
CA ILE A 67 -5.09 -2.14 -9.07
C ILE A 67 -6.44 -2.29 -8.38
N LYS A 68 -6.74 -3.48 -7.89
CA LYS A 68 -7.84 -3.66 -6.93
C LYS A 68 -7.31 -3.31 -5.56
N VAL A 69 -7.87 -2.31 -4.91
CA VAL A 69 -7.57 -1.97 -3.53
C VAL A 69 -8.72 -2.39 -2.64
N ILE A 70 -8.42 -3.25 -1.68
CA ILE A 70 -9.35 -3.73 -0.66
C ILE A 70 -9.06 -2.95 0.61
N CYS A 71 -10.00 -2.10 1.05
CA CYS A 71 -9.92 -1.32 2.28
C CYS A 71 -10.93 -1.83 3.31
N GLY A 72 -10.48 -2.21 4.51
CA GLY A 72 -11.34 -2.60 5.63
C GLY A 72 -10.53 -2.86 6.91
N SER A 73 -11.19 -2.89 8.06
CA SER A 73 -10.62 -3.36 9.34
C SER A 73 -10.66 -4.89 9.44
N ASP A 74 -11.67 -5.51 8.83
CA ASP A 74 -11.78 -6.97 8.72
C ASP A 74 -11.36 -7.41 7.33
N ILE A 75 -10.32 -8.23 7.26
CA ILE A 75 -9.87 -8.82 6.01
C ILE A 75 -10.85 -9.91 5.59
N VAL A 76 -11.56 -9.70 4.48
CA VAL A 76 -12.17 -10.79 3.71
C VAL A 76 -11.08 -11.37 2.80
N VAL A 77 -10.46 -12.44 3.28
CA VAL A 77 -9.21 -13.02 2.74
C VAL A 77 -9.42 -13.80 1.44
N GLU A 78 -10.65 -14.17 1.11
CA GLU A 78 -10.97 -15.14 0.05
C GLU A 78 -10.73 -14.67 -1.40
N SER A 79 -10.34 -13.41 -1.64
CA SER A 79 -10.08 -12.92 -3.00
C SER A 79 -8.78 -12.13 -3.14
N MET A 80 -7.75 -12.51 -2.39
CA MET A 80 -6.46 -11.81 -2.44
C MET A 80 -5.51 -12.42 -3.48
N PRO A 81 -4.94 -11.58 -4.36
CA PRO A 81 -3.80 -11.90 -5.19
C PRO A 81 -2.55 -11.84 -4.31
N PHE A 82 -1.56 -12.68 -4.60
CA PHE A 82 -0.43 -12.88 -3.70
C PHE A 82 0.70 -11.85 -3.87
N PHE A 83 0.50 -10.77 -4.65
CA PHE A 83 1.61 -9.98 -5.17
C PHE A 83 2.10 -8.84 -4.28
N SER A 84 1.28 -8.22 -3.41
CA SER A 84 1.79 -7.29 -2.38
C SER A 84 0.73 -6.85 -1.36
N PHE A 85 0.96 -7.19 -0.09
CA PHE A 85 0.15 -6.71 1.03
C PHE A 85 0.71 -5.38 1.57
N ARG A 86 -0.13 -4.35 1.64
CA ARG A 86 0.21 -3.04 2.22
C ARG A 86 -0.55 -2.81 3.50
N PHE A 87 0.15 -2.41 4.55
CA PHE A 87 -0.43 -1.99 5.82
C PHE A 87 -0.21 -0.50 6.04
N MET A 88 -1.28 0.28 6.14
CA MET A 88 -1.19 1.74 6.29
C MET A 88 -1.54 2.20 7.69
N VAL A 89 -0.62 2.97 8.26
CA VAL A 89 -0.69 3.58 9.58
C VAL A 89 -0.65 5.10 9.44
N ASP A 90 -1.33 5.81 10.34
CA ASP A 90 -1.16 7.24 10.49
C ASP A 90 0.11 7.50 11.31
N ALA A 91 1.15 8.06 10.67
CA ALA A 91 2.42 8.31 11.34
C ALA A 91 2.36 9.47 12.34
N SER A 92 1.33 10.32 12.27
CA SER A 92 1.14 11.46 13.16
C SER A 92 0.34 11.13 14.42
N ASP A 93 -0.44 10.04 14.39
CA ASP A 93 -1.35 9.66 15.47
C ASP A 93 -0.70 8.62 16.39
N ARG A 94 0.07 9.10 17.37
CA ARG A 94 0.82 8.25 18.31
C ARG A 94 -0.09 7.41 19.21
N ASP A 95 -1.27 7.92 19.55
CA ASP A 95 -2.22 7.25 20.44
C ASP A 95 -2.80 5.96 19.81
N LYS A 96 -2.80 5.89 18.47
CA LYS A 96 -3.29 4.72 17.74
C LYS A 96 -2.20 3.72 17.33
N LEU A 97 -0.92 3.99 17.61
CA LEU A 97 0.18 3.10 17.20
C LEU A 97 0.09 1.72 17.84
N ASP A 98 -0.25 1.64 19.13
CA ASP A 98 -0.39 0.35 19.81
C ASP A 98 -1.54 -0.47 19.21
N ALA A 99 -2.65 0.18 18.87
CA ALA A 99 -3.76 -0.46 18.17
C ALA A 99 -3.33 -0.93 16.77
N ALA A 100 -2.58 -0.12 16.03
CA ALA A 100 -2.09 -0.45 14.69
C ALA A 100 -1.10 -1.62 14.73
N ARG A 101 -0.21 -1.64 15.73
CA ARG A 101 0.70 -2.76 15.98
C ARG A 101 -0.10 -4.04 16.23
N ASN A 102 -1.04 -4.01 17.18
CA ASN A 102 -1.80 -5.20 17.53
C ASN A 102 -2.59 -5.75 16.34
N GLU A 103 -3.21 -4.86 15.56
CA GLU A 103 -3.89 -5.24 14.31
C GLU A 103 -2.90 -5.86 13.31
N LEU A 104 -1.77 -5.19 13.01
CA LEU A 104 -0.75 -5.71 12.10
C LEU A 104 -0.29 -7.12 12.50
N HIS A 105 0.09 -7.33 13.76
CA HIS A 105 0.58 -8.64 14.23
C HIS A 105 -0.52 -9.71 14.17
N THR A 106 -1.76 -9.36 14.51
CA THR A 106 -2.92 -10.26 14.33
C THR A 106 -3.11 -10.66 12.87
N LEU A 107 -2.83 -9.76 11.93
CA LEU A 107 -2.87 -10.07 10.50
C LEU A 107 -1.70 -10.96 10.09
N MET A 108 -0.50 -10.75 10.63
CA MET A 108 0.68 -11.56 10.32
C MET A 108 0.55 -13.01 10.78
N ASP A 109 -0.25 -13.26 11.82
CA ASP A 109 -0.55 -14.61 12.33
C ASP A 109 -1.55 -15.39 11.45
N LYS A 110 -2.20 -14.72 10.48
CA LYS A 110 -3.14 -15.38 9.56
C LYS A 110 -2.36 -16.23 8.56
N THR A 111 -2.71 -17.53 8.48
CA THR A 111 -2.07 -18.51 7.59
C THR A 111 -2.14 -18.11 6.12
N GLN A 112 -3.17 -17.37 5.71
CA GLN A 112 -3.33 -16.91 4.33
C GLN A 112 -2.33 -15.81 3.94
N LEU A 113 -1.75 -15.12 4.91
CA LEU A 113 -0.69 -14.12 4.70
C LEU A 113 0.71 -14.71 4.90
N ALA A 114 0.86 -16.01 5.15
CA ALA A 114 2.15 -16.64 5.38
C ALA A 114 3.07 -16.49 4.15
N GLY A 115 4.28 -16.00 4.36
CA GLY A 115 5.28 -15.80 3.30
C GLY A 115 5.02 -14.62 2.35
N ILE A 116 3.88 -13.92 2.47
CA ILE A 116 3.60 -12.75 1.63
C ILE A 116 4.41 -11.55 2.12
N PRO A 117 5.18 -10.88 1.24
CA PRO A 117 5.88 -9.64 1.57
C PRO A 117 4.92 -8.53 2.02
N VAL A 118 5.35 -7.74 3.01
CA VAL A 118 4.54 -6.69 3.62
C VAL A 118 5.21 -5.33 3.45
N LEU A 119 4.45 -4.38 2.91
CA LEU A 119 4.86 -2.99 2.82
C LEU A 119 4.07 -2.15 3.82
N VAL A 120 4.75 -1.65 4.85
CA VAL A 120 4.16 -0.72 5.83
C VAL A 120 4.30 0.71 5.31
N LEU A 121 3.19 1.43 5.26
CA LEU A 121 3.11 2.83 4.82
C LEU A 121 2.73 3.71 6.00
N GLY A 122 3.69 4.47 6.51
CA GLY A 122 3.48 5.55 7.46
C GLY A 122 2.99 6.79 6.74
N ASN A 123 1.67 6.99 6.71
CA ASN A 123 1.06 8.11 6.01
C ASN A 123 0.99 9.38 6.88
N LYS A 124 0.72 10.52 6.25
CA LYS A 124 0.63 11.85 6.88
C LYS A 124 1.97 12.37 7.40
N ARG A 125 3.07 12.05 6.70
CA ARG A 125 4.41 12.59 6.96
C ARG A 125 4.46 14.12 6.97
N ASP A 126 3.54 14.77 6.25
CA ASP A 126 3.39 16.22 6.18
C ASP A 126 2.96 16.86 7.50
N LEU A 127 2.41 16.09 8.44
CA LEU A 127 1.93 16.61 9.71
C LEU A 127 3.06 16.74 10.76
N PRO A 128 3.03 17.77 11.60
CA PRO A 128 4.01 17.92 12.68
C PRO A 128 3.91 16.76 13.67
N GLY A 129 5.06 16.23 14.07
CA GLY A 129 5.13 15.09 14.99
C GLY A 129 4.96 13.72 14.34
N ALA A 130 4.81 13.66 13.01
CA ALA A 130 4.81 12.41 12.26
C ALA A 130 6.11 11.63 12.45
N LEU A 131 5.97 10.33 12.66
CA LEU A 131 7.09 9.43 12.88
C LEU A 131 7.89 9.19 11.60
N THR A 132 9.20 9.11 11.77
CA THR A 132 10.14 8.61 10.77
C THR A 132 9.98 7.11 10.53
N GLU A 133 10.57 6.61 9.46
CA GLU A 133 10.57 5.18 9.13
C GLU A 133 11.19 4.34 10.26
N VAL A 134 12.26 4.84 10.89
CA VAL A 134 12.95 4.15 12.00
C VAL A 134 12.04 4.06 13.22
N GLU A 135 11.40 5.16 13.60
CA GLU A 135 10.47 5.19 14.73
C GLU A 135 9.24 4.30 14.47
N LEU A 136 8.73 4.25 13.23
CA LEU A 136 7.64 3.35 12.85
C LEU A 136 8.04 1.87 12.95
N ILE A 137 9.26 1.51 12.52
CA ILE A 137 9.80 0.16 12.63
C ILE A 137 9.83 -0.28 14.10
N GLU A 138 10.23 0.61 15.00
CA GLU A 138 10.28 0.36 16.43
C GLU A 138 8.89 0.30 17.06
N ALA A 139 8.04 1.30 16.82
CA ALA A 139 6.70 1.40 17.41
C ALA A 139 5.79 0.23 17.01
N LEU A 140 5.90 -0.26 15.78
CA LEU A 140 5.13 -1.39 15.27
C LEU A 140 5.81 -2.74 15.49
N SER A 141 6.99 -2.78 16.12
CA SER A 141 7.78 -3.99 16.34
C SER A 141 8.00 -4.79 15.05
N LEU A 142 8.28 -4.13 13.92
CA LEU A 142 8.33 -4.80 12.61
C LEU A 142 9.43 -5.87 12.54
N ARG A 143 10.51 -5.69 13.30
CA ARG A 143 11.65 -6.63 13.36
C ARG A 143 11.29 -7.97 14.01
N THR A 144 10.20 -8.05 14.78
CA THR A 144 9.81 -9.28 15.47
C THR A 144 8.93 -10.17 14.62
N ILE A 145 8.47 -9.71 13.45
CA ILE A 145 7.63 -10.49 12.55
C ILE A 145 8.54 -11.46 11.77
N PRO A 146 8.41 -12.79 11.96
CA PRO A 146 9.30 -13.75 11.34
C PRO A 146 8.85 -14.13 9.91
N ASN A 147 9.77 -14.75 9.16
CA ASN A 147 9.48 -15.53 7.95
C ASN A 147 8.80 -14.76 6.80
N ARG A 148 9.07 -13.46 6.66
CA ARG A 148 8.63 -12.65 5.51
C ARG A 148 9.50 -11.43 5.33
N GLU A 149 9.49 -10.89 4.11
CA GLU A 149 10.09 -9.60 3.82
C GLU A 149 9.15 -8.48 4.29
N ILE A 150 9.71 -7.49 4.99
CA ILE A 150 8.97 -6.31 5.45
C ILE A 150 9.75 -5.06 5.10
N CYS A 151 9.10 -4.12 4.43
CA CYS A 151 9.62 -2.79 4.18
C CYS A 151 8.73 -1.75 4.83
N CYS A 152 9.30 -0.62 5.24
CA CYS A 152 8.56 0.51 5.80
C CYS A 152 8.95 1.80 5.07
N TYR A 153 7.96 2.58 4.66
CA TYR A 153 8.16 3.91 4.07
C TYR A 153 7.25 4.94 4.73
N SER A 154 7.78 6.16 4.84
CA SER A 154 6.99 7.32 5.24
C SER A 154 6.53 8.08 3.98
N ILE A 155 5.22 8.30 3.86
CA ILE A 155 4.55 8.88 2.70
C ILE A 155 3.64 10.04 3.11
N SER A 156 3.33 10.90 2.15
CA SER A 156 2.21 11.85 2.29
C SER A 156 1.28 11.73 1.10
N CYS A 157 0.06 11.27 1.34
CA CYS A 157 -0.97 11.30 0.30
C CYS A 157 -1.40 12.74 -0.06
N LYS A 158 -1.29 13.67 0.90
CA LYS A 158 -1.68 15.08 0.71
C LYS A 158 -0.71 15.80 -0.21
N GLU A 159 0.59 15.71 0.11
CA GLU A 159 1.66 16.33 -0.68
C GLU A 159 2.13 15.44 -1.85
N GLN A 160 1.54 14.25 -1.99
CA GLN A 160 1.94 13.21 -2.95
C GLN A 160 3.41 12.77 -2.84
N ASP A 161 4.00 12.91 -1.64
CA ASP A 161 5.37 12.53 -1.35
C ASP A 161 5.54 11.01 -1.19
N ASN A 162 6.59 10.45 -1.79
CA ASN A 162 6.95 9.02 -1.82
C ASN A 162 5.86 8.05 -2.34
N ILE A 163 4.77 8.54 -2.94
CA ILE A 163 3.69 7.70 -3.46
C ILE A 163 4.18 6.81 -4.62
N GLY A 164 5.00 7.36 -5.53
CA GLY A 164 5.55 6.59 -6.66
C GLY A 164 6.42 5.41 -6.23
N LEU A 165 7.24 5.59 -5.17
CA LEU A 165 8.08 4.54 -4.62
C LEU A 165 7.24 3.40 -4.02
N SER A 166 6.16 3.75 -3.31
CA SER A 166 5.24 2.77 -2.69
C SER A 166 4.50 1.85 -3.67
N ILE A 167 4.43 2.27 -4.94
CA ILE A 167 3.79 1.52 -6.04
C ILE A 167 4.83 0.72 -6.82
N SER A 168 6.02 1.30 -7.05
CA SER A 168 7.06 0.70 -7.89
C SER A 168 7.80 -0.48 -7.28
N LEU A 169 7.87 -0.58 -5.94
CA LEU A 169 8.79 -1.51 -5.27
C LEU A 169 8.45 -3.00 -5.36
N TYR A 170 7.29 -3.38 -5.90
CA TYR A 170 6.91 -4.78 -6.09
C TYR A 170 6.09 -4.99 -7.38
N GLY A 171 6.38 -4.21 -8.43
CA GLY A 171 5.55 -4.19 -9.64
C GLY A 171 6.25 -3.84 -10.95
N LEU A 172 7.57 -3.70 -10.94
CA LEU A 172 8.42 -3.57 -12.13
C LEU A 172 9.76 -4.25 -11.87
#